data_AF-A0A370N8M7-F1
#
_entry.id   AF-A0A370N8M7-F1
#
_cell.length_a   1.000
_cell.length_b   1.000
_cell.length_c   1.000
_cell.angle_alpha   90.00
_cell.angle_beta   90.00
_cell.angle_gamma   90.00
#
_symmetry.space_group_name_H-M   'P 1'
#
loop_
_entity.id
_entity.type
_entity.pdbx_description
1 polymer ?
#
loop_
_entity_poly.entity_id
_entity_poly.type
_entity_poly.pdbx_seq_one_letter_code
_entity_poly.pdbx_strand_id
1 'polypeptide(L)'
;MKRFDTRKPSQAGQAMVEFLVSMTLVMSALLLGIVMLGKFNDIRNRTLMGSRYVAWERTVWSNTDPKKNLVSDPTTAEGWSSTYGSGALTASKVDSELDSEVTQRVLARDNSPISSTDRKQTRLAATQPAMWNDYGGKPLLATAGDVVVSTSAGADPASSQTRYAVNPFGTMATGTGGQYQSQLSLPTRTLQSGTLSISIAQDSDVLKRLWPKDNLLPAFSGLTFSDTNVLMANTWVPDGTDSNKAVFSQAVPAANVVLVQPSGYLGLRKYAPEISSLEFGRVRQDVVPPNRLSP
;
A
#
# COMPACT_ATOMS: atom_id res chain seq x y z
N MET A 1 11.22 91.31 -19.83
CA MET A 1 11.12 89.83 -19.74
C MET A 1 10.71 89.47 -18.31
N LYS A 2 9.49 88.98 -18.09
CA LYS A 2 9.02 88.51 -16.77
C LYS A 2 9.44 87.05 -16.59
N ARG A 3 10.27 86.75 -15.59
CA ARG A 3 10.55 85.37 -15.14
C ARG A 3 9.38 84.89 -14.29
N PHE A 4 8.78 83.77 -14.67
CA PHE A 4 7.84 83.04 -13.83
C PHE A 4 8.63 82.09 -12.94
N ASP A 5 8.69 82.39 -11.63
CA ASP A 5 9.19 81.44 -10.63
C ASP A 5 8.15 80.35 -10.42
N THR A 6 8.38 79.19 -11.03
CA THR A 6 7.64 77.96 -10.74
C THR A 6 7.97 77.51 -9.32
N ARG A 7 7.02 77.67 -8.39
CA ARG A 7 7.07 77.06 -7.06
C ARG A 7 7.15 75.54 -7.22
N LYS A 8 8.23 74.92 -6.71
CA LYS A 8 8.28 73.45 -6.55
C LYS A 8 7.23 73.05 -5.50
N PRO A 9 6.33 72.10 -5.80
CA PRO A 9 5.40 71.61 -4.79
C PRO A 9 6.18 70.94 -3.66
N SER A 10 5.80 71.24 -2.42
CA SER A 10 6.35 70.59 -1.24
C SER A 10 5.92 69.13 -1.22
N GLN A 11 6.87 68.22 -1.37
CA GLN A 11 6.71 66.77 -1.32
C GLN A 11 6.50 66.32 0.14
N ALA A 12 5.35 66.68 0.74
CA ALA A 12 4.99 66.26 2.08
C ALA A 12 4.05 65.04 2.00
N GLY A 13 4.49 63.89 2.53
CA GLY A 13 3.69 62.67 2.65
C GLY A 13 4.00 61.55 1.65
N GLN A 14 4.76 61.81 0.57
CA GLN A 14 5.12 60.78 -0.41
C GLN A 14 5.90 59.62 0.22
N ALA A 15 6.88 59.91 1.08
CA ALA A 15 7.68 58.87 1.76
C ALA A 15 6.83 57.98 2.69
N MET A 16 5.80 58.53 3.34
CA MET A 16 4.86 57.72 4.15
C MET A 16 4.00 56.83 3.26
N VAL A 17 3.52 57.33 2.11
CA VAL A 17 2.73 56.53 1.18
C VAL A 17 3.57 55.41 0.56
N GLU A 18 4.79 55.71 0.09
CA GLU A 18 5.70 54.71 -0.45
C GLU A 18 6.08 53.65 0.59
N PHE A 19 6.35 54.05 1.83
CA PHE A 19 6.60 53.12 2.93
C PHE A 19 5.39 52.23 3.22
N LEU A 20 4.19 52.82 3.31
CA LEU A 20 2.96 52.07 3.58
C LEU A 20 2.63 51.09 2.46
N VAL A 21 2.77 51.52 1.20
CA VAL A 21 2.57 50.67 0.02
C VAL A 21 3.60 49.52 0.01
N SER A 22 4.87 49.83 0.25
CA SER A 22 5.94 48.82 0.30
C SER A 22 5.71 47.81 1.42
N MET A 23 5.38 48.28 2.62
CA MET A 23 5.10 47.44 3.77
C MET A 23 3.88 46.55 3.54
N THR A 24 2.81 47.11 2.97
CA THR A 24 1.58 46.35 2.65
C THR A 24 1.87 45.27 1.61
N LEU A 25 2.65 45.60 0.58
CA LEU A 25 3.04 44.65 -0.47
C LEU A 25 3.89 43.51 0.10
N VAL A 26 4.90 43.81 0.91
CA VAL A 26 5.76 42.80 1.55
C VAL A 26 4.98 41.92 2.51
N MET A 27 4.15 42.51 3.39
CA MET A 27 3.35 41.74 4.35
C MET A 27 2.30 40.87 3.66
N SER A 28 1.69 41.36 2.59
CA SER A 28 0.74 40.56 1.79
C SER A 28 1.43 39.36 1.15
N ALA A 29 2.59 39.57 0.53
CA ALA A 29 3.36 38.49 -0.07
C ALA A 29 3.78 37.44 0.97
N LEU A 30 4.22 37.88 2.15
CA LEU A 30 4.64 36.99 3.25
C LEU A 30 3.46 36.18 3.80
N LEU A 31 2.30 36.81 4.00
CA LEU A 31 1.10 36.13 4.51
C LEU A 31 0.57 35.09 3.49
N LEU A 32 0.60 35.41 2.20
CA LEU A 32 0.31 34.44 1.13
C LEU A 32 1.33 33.29 1.16
N GLY A 33 2.61 33.59 1.33
CA GLY A 33 3.66 32.56 1.48
C GLY A 33 3.36 31.58 2.62
N ILE A 34 3.00 32.08 3.81
CA ILE A 34 2.66 31.25 4.97
C ILE A 34 1.44 30.37 4.68
N VAL A 35 0.38 30.92 4.07
CA VAL A 35 -0.82 30.16 3.72
C VAL A 35 -0.50 29.05 2.70
N MET A 36 0.34 29.33 1.69
CA MET A 36 0.79 28.30 0.74
C MET A 36 1.61 27.20 1.40
N LEU A 37 2.51 27.56 2.32
CA LEU A 37 3.27 26.57 3.10
C LEU A 37 2.35 25.66 3.91
N GLY A 38 1.28 26.21 4.50
CA GLY A 38 0.25 25.41 5.17
C GLY A 38 -0.44 24.41 4.24
N LYS A 39 -0.79 24.83 3.01
CA LYS A 39 -1.38 23.94 1.98
C LYS A 39 -0.41 22.82 1.59
N PHE A 40 0.85 23.14 1.36
CA PHE A 40 1.88 22.16 1.03
C PHE A 40 2.20 21.20 2.18
N ASN A 41 2.18 21.70 3.42
CA ASN A 41 2.36 20.87 4.61
C ASN A 41 1.24 19.84 4.75
N ASP A 42 -0.02 20.22 4.50
CA ASP A 42 -1.14 19.27 4.51
C ASP A 42 -1.00 18.20 3.43
N ILE A 43 -0.61 18.57 2.21
CA ILE A 43 -0.37 17.63 1.11
C ILE A 43 0.77 16.66 1.45
N ARG A 44 1.86 17.17 2.03
CA ARG A 44 2.97 16.35 2.53
C ARG A 44 2.52 15.39 3.62
N ASN A 45 1.71 15.84 4.57
CA ASN A 45 1.18 14.99 5.64
C ASN A 45 0.26 13.90 5.09
N ARG A 46 -0.62 14.21 4.12
CA ARG A 46 -1.46 13.21 3.44
C ARG A 46 -0.62 12.23 2.60
N THR A 47 0.47 12.69 1.98
CA THR A 47 1.45 11.82 1.30
C THR A 47 2.10 10.83 2.28
N LEU A 48 2.51 11.32 3.46
CA LEU A 48 3.05 10.48 4.52
C LEU A 48 2.02 9.48 5.06
N MET A 49 0.79 9.92 5.32
CA MET A 49 -0.28 9.05 5.80
C MET A 49 -0.66 7.99 4.76
N GLY A 50 -0.72 8.37 3.49
CA GLY A 50 -1.03 7.46 2.39
C GLY A 50 0.06 6.43 2.15
N SER A 51 1.34 6.78 2.22
CA SER A 51 2.43 5.80 2.13
C SER A 51 2.43 4.81 3.30
N ARG A 52 2.10 5.25 4.52
CA ARG A 52 1.90 4.33 5.67
C ARG A 52 0.74 3.38 5.44
N TYR A 53 -0.38 3.89 4.94
CA TYR A 53 -1.54 3.09 4.58
C TYR A 53 -1.19 2.03 3.54
N VAL A 54 -0.52 2.41 2.45
CA VAL A 54 -0.07 1.48 1.40
C VAL A 54 0.88 0.42 1.95
N ALA A 55 1.85 0.80 2.78
CA ALA A 55 2.78 -0.15 3.39
C ALA A 55 2.04 -1.16 4.29
N TRP A 56 1.06 -0.70 5.07
CA TRP A 56 0.20 -1.57 5.88
C TRP A 56 -0.68 -2.49 5.04
N GLU A 57 -1.31 -1.97 3.98
CA GLU A 57 -2.13 -2.78 3.06
C GLU A 57 -1.32 -3.95 2.49
N ARG A 58 -0.03 -3.77 2.23
CA ARG A 58 0.86 -4.84 1.76
C ARG A 58 1.20 -5.91 2.80
N THR A 59 0.96 -5.65 4.08
CA THR A 59 1.09 -6.68 5.14
C THR A 59 -0.13 -7.59 5.21
N VAL A 60 -1.28 -7.13 4.70
CA VAL A 60 -2.57 -7.83 4.78
C VAL A 60 -2.97 -8.43 3.43
N TRP A 61 -2.66 -7.74 2.32
CA TRP A 61 -3.09 -8.11 0.98
C TRP A 61 -1.89 -8.46 0.10
N SER A 62 -1.94 -9.66 -0.47
CA SER A 62 -0.96 -10.11 -1.46
C SER A 62 -1.03 -9.25 -2.73
N ASN A 63 0.13 -9.06 -3.37
CA ASN A 63 0.20 -8.40 -4.67
C ASN A 63 0.21 -9.45 -5.77
N THR A 64 -0.83 -9.46 -6.59
CA THR A 64 -1.00 -10.41 -7.70
C THR A 64 -0.50 -9.87 -9.04
N ASP A 65 0.14 -8.69 -9.07
CA ASP A 65 0.81 -8.18 -10.28
C ASP A 65 1.86 -9.20 -10.75
N PRO A 66 1.72 -9.80 -11.94
CA PRO A 66 2.65 -10.81 -12.44
C PRO A 66 4.11 -10.33 -12.52
N LYS A 67 4.35 -9.01 -12.60
CA LYS A 67 5.70 -8.45 -12.63
C LYS A 67 6.38 -8.44 -11.26
N LYS A 68 5.59 -8.47 -10.19
CA LYS A 68 6.05 -8.38 -8.79
C LYS A 68 5.89 -9.71 -8.06
N ASN A 69 4.91 -10.50 -8.49
CA ASN A 69 4.60 -11.80 -7.96
C ASN A 69 5.52 -12.84 -8.61
N LEU A 70 6.55 -13.27 -7.90
CA LEU A 70 7.55 -14.23 -8.39
C LEU A 70 7.05 -15.68 -8.40
N VAL A 71 5.75 -15.89 -8.66
CA VAL A 71 5.07 -17.20 -8.73
C VAL A 71 5.82 -18.22 -9.58
N SER A 72 6.44 -17.76 -10.67
CA SER A 72 7.14 -18.62 -11.62
C SER A 72 8.62 -18.86 -11.28
N ASP A 73 9.13 -18.29 -10.18
CA ASP A 73 10.52 -18.47 -9.75
C ASP A 73 10.62 -19.59 -8.69
N PRO A 74 11.03 -20.81 -9.08
CA PRO A 74 11.11 -21.96 -8.17
C PRO A 74 12.22 -21.82 -7.13
N THR A 75 13.06 -20.78 -7.21
CA THR A 75 14.13 -20.53 -6.23
C THR A 75 13.67 -19.67 -5.06
N THR A 76 12.42 -19.19 -5.11
CA THR A 76 11.84 -18.34 -4.08
C THR A 76 10.58 -18.97 -3.50
N ALA A 77 10.27 -18.63 -2.24
CA ALA A 77 8.97 -18.93 -1.65
C ALA A 77 7.94 -17.80 -1.94
N GLU A 78 8.27 -16.90 -2.85
CA GLU A 78 7.41 -15.79 -3.23
C GLU A 78 6.38 -16.29 -4.25
N GLY A 79 5.14 -15.81 -4.16
CA GLY A 79 4.05 -16.39 -4.92
C GLY A 79 3.66 -17.80 -4.45
N TRP A 80 4.07 -18.21 -3.25
CA TRP A 80 3.68 -19.48 -2.63
C TRP A 80 2.20 -19.80 -2.84
N SER A 81 1.32 -18.81 -2.71
CA SER A 81 -0.12 -18.93 -2.87
C SER A 81 -0.59 -19.48 -4.23
N SER A 82 0.17 -19.34 -5.33
CA SER A 82 -0.17 -20.00 -6.60
C SER A 82 0.03 -21.51 -6.56
N THR A 83 0.99 -22.00 -5.77
CA THR A 83 1.26 -23.43 -5.56
C THR A 83 0.13 -24.11 -4.78
N TYR A 84 -0.56 -23.34 -3.93
CA TYR A 84 -1.63 -23.82 -3.05
C TYR A 84 -3.05 -23.55 -3.59
N GLY A 85 -3.17 -23.02 -4.82
CA GLY A 85 -4.43 -22.84 -5.54
C GLY A 85 -5.19 -21.55 -5.18
N SER A 86 -6.34 -21.33 -5.84
CA SER A 86 -7.10 -20.07 -5.75
C SER A 86 -7.57 -19.71 -4.33
N GLY A 87 -7.70 -20.69 -3.43
CA GLY A 87 -8.05 -20.48 -2.02
C GLY A 87 -6.96 -19.77 -1.20
N ALA A 88 -5.71 -19.83 -1.66
CA ALA A 88 -4.58 -19.11 -1.05
C ALA A 88 -4.40 -17.68 -1.60
N LEU A 89 -5.16 -17.30 -2.63
CA LEU A 89 -5.10 -15.96 -3.28
C LEU A 89 -6.36 -15.13 -3.04
N THR A 90 -7.24 -15.57 -2.13
CA THR A 90 -8.58 -14.99 -1.94
C THR A 90 -8.52 -13.52 -1.51
N ALA A 91 -7.43 -13.09 -0.87
CA ALA A 91 -7.18 -11.70 -0.48
C ALA A 91 -5.98 -11.11 -1.25
N SER A 92 -6.25 -10.45 -2.38
CA SER A 92 -5.24 -9.73 -3.16
C SER A 92 -5.69 -8.33 -3.55
N LYS A 93 -4.69 -7.44 -3.72
CA LYS A 93 -4.85 -6.10 -4.28
C LYS A 93 -3.64 -5.75 -5.14
N VAL A 94 -3.85 -5.20 -6.33
CA VAL A 94 -2.75 -4.66 -7.15
C VAL A 94 -2.48 -3.18 -6.82
N ASP A 95 -1.36 -2.63 -7.28
CA ASP A 95 -0.99 -1.24 -6.94
C ASP A 95 -1.97 -0.20 -7.50
N SER A 96 -2.60 -0.45 -8.66
CA SER A 96 -3.63 0.43 -9.19
C SER A 96 -4.91 0.46 -8.34
N GLU A 97 -5.22 -0.64 -7.65
CA GLU A 97 -6.32 -0.68 -6.68
C GLU A 97 -5.98 0.09 -5.41
N LEU A 98 -4.74 -0.02 -4.93
CA LEU A 98 -4.27 0.79 -3.79
C LEU A 98 -4.19 2.27 -4.11
N ASP A 99 -3.77 2.62 -5.33
CA ASP A 99 -3.79 4.00 -5.84
C ASP A 99 -5.20 4.60 -5.80
N SER A 100 -6.18 3.82 -6.28
CA SER A 100 -7.59 4.17 -6.24
C SER A 100 -8.10 4.34 -4.79
N GLU A 101 -7.76 3.42 -3.88
CA GLU A 101 -8.14 3.52 -2.47
C GLU A 101 -7.52 4.73 -1.78
N VAL A 102 -6.22 4.99 -1.97
CA VAL A 102 -5.53 6.18 -1.42
C VAL A 102 -6.21 7.45 -1.90
N THR A 103 -6.49 7.54 -3.20
CA THR A 103 -7.15 8.69 -3.81
C THR A 103 -8.54 8.95 -3.21
N GLN A 104 -9.30 7.89 -2.93
CA GLN A 104 -10.66 8.01 -2.39
C GLN A 104 -10.71 8.14 -0.86
N ARG A 105 -9.72 7.65 -0.13
CA ARG A 105 -9.76 7.58 1.34
C ARG A 105 -8.85 8.58 2.02
N VAL A 106 -7.65 8.78 1.49
CA VAL A 106 -6.62 9.63 2.10
C VAL A 106 -6.67 11.05 1.54
N LEU A 107 -6.93 11.17 0.24
CA LEU A 107 -6.94 12.48 -0.44
C LEU A 107 -8.33 13.13 -0.47
N ALA A 108 -9.36 12.39 -0.09
CA ALA A 108 -10.70 12.92 0.06
C ALA A 108 -10.84 13.81 1.30
N ARG A 109 -11.93 14.56 1.39
CA ARG A 109 -12.28 15.35 2.58
C ARG A 109 -12.47 14.44 3.80
N ASP A 110 -12.16 14.95 4.99
CA ASP A 110 -12.03 14.21 6.26
C ASP A 110 -13.25 13.36 6.72
N ASN A 111 -14.42 13.50 6.08
CA ASN A 111 -15.63 12.74 6.40
C ASN A 111 -16.16 11.94 5.19
N SER A 112 -15.32 11.70 4.18
CA SER A 112 -15.74 10.92 3.01
C SER A 112 -15.96 9.46 3.41
N PRO A 113 -17.12 8.86 3.11
CA PRO A 113 -17.39 7.47 3.46
C PRO A 113 -16.38 6.52 2.80
N ILE A 114 -15.90 5.55 3.56
CA ILE A 114 -15.05 4.47 3.04
C ILE A 114 -15.95 3.38 2.47
N SER A 115 -15.66 2.95 1.24
CA SER A 115 -16.42 1.89 0.56
C SER A 115 -15.51 0.80 -0.02
N SER A 116 -16.05 -0.40 -0.15
CA SER A 116 -15.39 -1.51 -0.86
C SER A 116 -15.24 -1.25 -2.37
N THR A 117 -15.94 -0.24 -2.89
CA THR A 117 -15.86 0.20 -4.30
C THR A 117 -14.72 1.19 -4.56
N ASP A 118 -14.05 1.70 -3.52
CA ASP A 118 -12.99 2.71 -3.65
C ASP A 118 -11.83 2.21 -4.53
N ARG A 119 -11.46 0.93 -4.37
CA ARG A 119 -10.44 0.25 -5.18
C ARG A 119 -10.73 0.18 -6.69
N LYS A 120 -11.96 0.47 -7.11
CA LYS A 120 -12.38 0.46 -8.52
C LYS A 120 -12.53 1.88 -9.11
N GLN A 121 -12.27 2.93 -8.33
CA GLN A 121 -12.43 4.30 -8.80
C GLN A 121 -11.21 4.74 -9.62
N THR A 122 -11.45 5.36 -10.77
CA THR A 122 -10.37 5.87 -11.65
C THR A 122 -10.29 7.40 -11.66
N ARG A 123 -10.97 8.05 -10.72
CA ARG A 123 -11.10 9.51 -10.63
C ARG A 123 -10.72 9.97 -9.23
N LEU A 124 -10.48 11.27 -9.08
CA LEU A 124 -10.34 11.89 -7.77
C LEU A 124 -11.63 11.74 -6.97
N ALA A 125 -11.51 11.80 -5.64
CA ALA A 125 -12.68 11.86 -4.77
C ALA A 125 -13.59 13.04 -5.16
N ALA A 126 -14.91 12.84 -5.08
CA ALA A 126 -15.89 13.86 -5.44
C ALA A 126 -15.74 15.15 -4.61
N THR A 127 -15.17 15.04 -3.40
CA THR A 127 -14.87 16.16 -2.53
C THR A 127 -13.41 16.13 -2.10
N GLN A 128 -12.65 17.13 -2.53
CA GLN A 128 -11.29 17.40 -2.06
C GLN A 128 -11.29 18.39 -0.89
N PRO A 129 -10.20 18.45 -0.10
CA PRO A 129 -10.03 19.47 0.92
C PRO A 129 -10.11 20.88 0.29
N ALA A 130 -10.91 21.77 0.86
CA ALA A 130 -11.06 23.14 0.32
C ALA A 130 -9.73 23.91 0.26
N MET A 131 -8.78 23.56 1.14
CA MET A 131 -7.44 24.14 1.14
C MET A 131 -6.58 23.73 -0.06
N TRP A 132 -7.00 22.73 -0.85
CA TRP A 132 -6.27 22.26 -2.02
C TRP A 132 -6.60 23.03 -3.30
N ASN A 133 -7.23 24.19 -3.20
CA ASN A 133 -7.35 25.12 -4.32
C ASN A 133 -6.29 26.22 -4.24
N ASP A 134 -5.76 26.66 -5.38
CA ASP A 134 -4.95 27.87 -5.48
C ASP A 134 -5.78 29.13 -5.20
N TYR A 135 -5.14 30.29 -5.13
CA TYR A 135 -5.85 31.57 -4.89
C TYR A 135 -6.80 31.96 -6.03
N GLY A 136 -6.66 31.35 -7.21
CA GLY A 136 -7.57 31.49 -8.34
C GLY A 136 -8.75 30.52 -8.30
N GLY A 137 -8.83 29.67 -7.27
CA GLY A 137 -9.87 28.66 -7.12
C GLY A 137 -9.66 27.38 -7.93
N LYS A 138 -8.52 27.23 -8.64
CA LYS A 138 -8.21 26.01 -9.38
C LYS A 138 -7.64 24.95 -8.42
N PRO A 139 -7.98 23.66 -8.59
CA PRO A 139 -7.44 22.60 -7.74
C PRO A 139 -5.92 22.46 -7.96
N LEU A 140 -5.19 22.29 -6.86
CA LEU A 140 -3.77 21.96 -6.85
C LEU A 140 -3.55 20.51 -7.30
N LEU A 141 -4.45 19.59 -6.95
CA LEU A 141 -4.45 18.22 -7.47
C LEU A 141 -5.51 18.09 -8.56
N ALA A 142 -5.09 18.11 -9.83
CA ALA A 142 -6.00 18.23 -10.96
C ALA A 142 -6.56 16.89 -11.42
N THR A 143 -5.73 15.83 -11.44
CA THR A 143 -6.12 14.51 -11.96
C THR A 143 -5.73 13.39 -11.01
N ALA A 144 -6.40 12.23 -11.13
CA ALA A 144 -6.01 11.03 -10.40
C ALA A 144 -4.65 10.49 -10.87
N GLY A 145 -4.25 10.77 -12.12
CA GLY A 145 -2.95 10.36 -12.65
C GLY A 145 -1.76 11.10 -12.05
N ASP A 146 -2.00 12.20 -11.32
CA ASP A 146 -0.99 12.90 -10.54
C ASP A 146 -0.68 12.21 -9.21
N VAL A 147 -1.46 11.18 -8.85
CA VAL A 147 -1.23 10.30 -7.71
C VAL A 147 -0.62 9.01 -8.24
N VAL A 148 0.48 8.59 -7.64
CA VAL A 148 1.17 7.35 -8.03
C VAL A 148 1.51 6.57 -6.78
N VAL A 149 0.89 5.40 -6.64
CA VAL A 149 1.27 4.38 -5.66
C VAL A 149 2.20 3.35 -6.30
N SER A 150 3.24 2.98 -5.57
CA SER A 150 4.06 1.81 -5.89
C SER A 150 4.42 1.04 -4.64
N THR A 151 4.44 -0.28 -4.76
CA THR A 151 4.83 -1.17 -3.66
C THR A 151 5.99 -2.06 -4.05
N SER A 152 6.78 -2.45 -3.05
CA SER A 152 7.86 -3.42 -3.19
C SER A 152 7.95 -4.29 -1.94
N ALA A 153 8.50 -5.48 -2.13
CA ALA A 153 8.76 -6.42 -1.05
C ALA A 153 10.23 -6.83 -1.11
N GLY A 154 10.87 -6.92 0.05
CA GLY A 154 12.28 -7.25 0.19
C GLY A 154 12.51 -8.29 1.28
N ALA A 155 13.61 -9.02 1.17
CA ALA A 155 14.15 -9.83 2.26
C ALA A 155 15.16 -8.96 3.01
N ASP A 156 14.77 -8.39 4.15
CA ASP A 156 15.65 -7.63 5.03
C ASP A 156 15.34 -7.98 6.50
N PRO A 157 16.31 -8.53 7.27
CA PRO A 157 17.65 -8.93 6.81
C PRO A 157 17.58 -9.96 5.67
N ALA A 158 18.50 -9.85 4.70
CA ALA A 158 18.55 -10.76 3.57
C ALA A 158 18.72 -12.20 4.07
N SER A 159 17.67 -13.02 3.95
CA SER A 159 17.75 -14.41 4.38
C SER A 159 18.48 -15.23 3.32
N SER A 160 19.76 -15.55 3.56
CA SER A 160 20.45 -16.64 2.85
C SER A 160 19.73 -18.00 2.99
N GLN A 161 18.73 -18.04 3.86
CA GLN A 161 17.93 -19.18 4.26
C GLN A 161 16.61 -19.33 3.49
N THR A 162 16.31 -18.51 2.46
CA THR A 162 15.11 -18.70 1.63
C THR A 162 15.03 -20.13 1.06
N ARG A 163 16.19 -20.75 0.81
CA ARG A 163 16.30 -22.17 0.42
C ARG A 163 15.70 -23.13 1.46
N TYR A 164 15.83 -22.85 2.76
CA TYR A 164 15.21 -23.69 3.79
C TYR A 164 13.70 -23.54 3.86
N ALA A 165 13.15 -22.39 3.46
CA ALA A 165 11.70 -22.19 3.36
C ALA A 165 11.09 -22.96 2.17
N VAL A 166 11.87 -23.26 1.12
CA VAL A 166 11.40 -24.05 -0.04
C VAL A 166 11.85 -25.51 0.00
N ASN A 167 12.84 -25.86 0.82
CA ASN A 167 13.32 -27.24 0.91
C ASN A 167 12.30 -28.14 1.62
N PRO A 168 12.04 -29.35 1.09
CA PRO A 168 11.29 -30.35 1.83
C PRO A 168 11.94 -30.67 3.17
N PHE A 169 11.15 -30.76 4.23
CA PHE A 169 11.63 -31.08 5.58
C PHE A 169 11.54 -32.59 5.91
N GLY A 170 11.02 -33.40 4.98
CA GLY A 170 10.98 -34.85 5.15
C GLY A 170 10.47 -35.59 3.91
N THR A 171 10.85 -36.86 3.80
CA THR A 171 10.39 -37.80 2.78
C THR A 171 9.70 -38.98 3.44
N MET A 172 8.51 -39.34 2.97
CA MET A 172 7.78 -40.51 3.45
C MET A 172 7.57 -41.49 2.29
N ALA A 173 7.76 -42.78 2.55
CA ALA A 173 7.35 -43.82 1.61
C ALA A 173 5.83 -43.83 1.48
N THR A 174 5.32 -43.90 0.25
CA THR A 174 3.90 -44.09 0.02
C THR A 174 3.55 -45.57 0.11
N GLY A 175 2.30 -45.87 0.45
CA GLY A 175 1.77 -47.23 0.42
C GLY A 175 1.81 -47.86 -0.97
N THR A 176 2.02 -47.07 -2.03
CA THR A 176 2.18 -47.54 -3.42
C THR A 176 3.64 -47.73 -3.84
N GLY A 177 4.62 -47.55 -2.93
CA GLY A 177 6.05 -47.74 -3.20
C GLY A 177 6.78 -46.52 -3.77
N GLY A 178 6.12 -45.37 -3.84
CA GLY A 178 6.74 -44.08 -4.20
C GLY A 178 7.26 -43.33 -2.97
N GLN A 179 7.68 -42.08 -3.17
CA GLN A 179 8.02 -41.16 -2.09
C GLN A 179 7.19 -39.89 -2.20
N TYR A 180 6.80 -39.35 -1.05
CA TYR A 180 6.18 -38.03 -0.94
C TYR A 180 7.10 -37.13 -0.10
N GLN A 181 7.33 -35.91 -0.60
CA GLN A 181 8.14 -34.90 0.05
C GLN A 181 7.25 -33.87 0.74
N SER A 182 7.34 -33.78 2.07
CA SER A 182 6.64 -32.75 2.83
C SER A 182 7.38 -31.42 2.72
N GLN A 183 6.63 -30.36 2.39
CA GLN A 183 7.18 -29.02 2.33
C GLN A 183 6.17 -27.99 2.85
N LEU A 184 6.70 -26.87 3.36
CA LEU A 184 5.94 -25.72 3.85
C LEU A 184 6.56 -24.46 3.26
N SER A 185 6.12 -24.07 2.06
CA SER A 185 6.61 -22.87 1.38
C SER A 185 5.98 -21.64 1.99
N LEU A 186 6.74 -20.94 2.84
CA LEU A 186 6.32 -19.69 3.48
C LEU A 186 7.01 -18.49 2.82
N PRO A 187 6.31 -17.37 2.61
CA PRO A 187 6.92 -16.17 2.05
C PRO A 187 8.09 -15.72 2.94
N THR A 188 9.18 -15.30 2.30
CA THR A 188 10.44 -14.95 2.98
C THR A 188 10.75 -13.47 2.94
N ARG A 189 10.03 -12.72 2.10
CA ARG A 189 10.06 -11.25 2.10
C ARG A 189 9.29 -10.70 3.30
N THR A 190 10.05 -10.33 4.32
CA THR A 190 9.57 -9.73 5.57
C THR A 190 9.41 -8.22 5.49
N LEU A 191 10.04 -7.56 4.52
CA LEU A 191 10.01 -6.11 4.39
C LEU A 191 8.98 -5.73 3.32
N GLN A 192 7.96 -4.98 3.72
CA GLN A 192 6.93 -4.44 2.83
C GLN A 192 7.08 -2.92 2.75
N SER A 193 7.21 -2.40 1.53
CA SER A 193 7.35 -0.96 1.28
C SER A 193 6.16 -0.43 0.50
N GLY A 194 5.67 0.74 0.92
CA GLY A 194 4.66 1.52 0.22
C GLY A 194 5.20 2.91 -0.07
N THR A 195 5.26 3.27 -1.36
CA THR A 195 5.63 4.60 -1.81
C THR A 195 4.40 5.28 -2.39
N LEU A 196 4.15 6.51 -1.94
CA LEU A 196 3.13 7.39 -2.50
C LEU A 196 3.81 8.65 -3.02
N SER A 197 3.52 9.01 -4.26
CA SER A 197 3.93 10.25 -4.89
C SER A 197 2.69 11.04 -5.30
N ILE A 198 2.65 12.33 -4.95
CA ILE A 198 1.57 13.24 -5.33
C ILE A 198 2.19 14.45 -6.02
N SER A 199 1.86 14.62 -7.30
CA SER A 199 2.20 15.80 -8.08
C SER A 199 1.08 16.83 -7.97
N ILE A 200 1.43 18.08 -7.70
CA ILE A 200 0.47 19.17 -7.52
C ILE A 200 0.88 20.40 -8.31
N ALA A 201 -0.13 21.21 -8.65
CA ALA A 201 -0.04 22.54 -9.21
C ALA A 201 0.73 22.64 -10.54
N GLN A 202 0.81 21.52 -11.29
CA GLN A 202 1.41 21.44 -12.62
C GLN A 202 0.82 22.51 -13.56
N ASP A 203 -0.49 22.74 -13.45
CA ASP A 203 -1.26 23.66 -14.30
C ASP A 203 -1.71 24.96 -13.58
N SER A 204 -1.11 25.32 -12.44
CA SER A 204 -1.52 26.54 -11.73
C SER A 204 -0.91 27.80 -12.38
N ASP A 205 -1.75 28.56 -13.09
CA ASP A 205 -1.39 29.86 -13.65
C ASP A 205 -1.03 30.89 -12.56
N VAL A 206 -1.66 30.80 -11.39
CA VAL A 206 -1.44 31.71 -10.27
C VAL A 206 -0.01 31.54 -9.73
N LEU A 207 0.42 30.29 -9.52
CA LEU A 207 1.77 30.03 -9.03
C LEU A 207 2.84 30.32 -10.09
N LYS A 208 2.54 30.12 -11.37
CA LYS A 208 3.40 30.57 -12.48
C LYS A 208 3.56 32.09 -12.53
N ARG A 209 2.54 32.86 -12.14
CA ARG A 209 2.62 34.34 -12.03
C ARG A 209 3.37 34.80 -10.79
N LEU A 210 3.25 34.07 -9.67
CA LEU A 210 3.94 34.39 -8.43
C LEU A 210 5.43 34.01 -8.47
N TRP A 211 5.75 32.92 -9.17
CA TRP A 211 7.11 32.45 -9.47
C TRP A 211 7.33 32.34 -10.99
N PRO A 212 7.41 33.50 -11.69
CA PRO A 212 7.71 33.50 -13.11
C PRO A 212 9.14 33.03 -13.37
N LYS A 213 9.40 32.62 -14.61
CA LYS A 213 10.77 32.38 -15.06
C LYS A 213 11.57 33.67 -14.91
N ASP A 214 12.70 33.58 -14.22
CA ASP A 214 13.71 34.62 -14.17
C ASP A 214 15.04 34.05 -14.67
N ASN A 215 16.06 34.88 -14.86
CA ASN A 215 17.38 34.47 -15.31
C ASN A 215 18.07 33.46 -14.36
N LEU A 216 17.62 33.38 -13.11
CA LEU A 216 18.19 32.51 -12.07
C LEU A 216 17.31 31.31 -11.69
N LEU A 217 16.01 31.35 -12.00
CA LEU A 217 15.06 30.33 -11.55
C LEU A 217 14.13 29.89 -12.70
N PRO A 218 13.91 28.57 -12.88
CA PRO A 218 12.93 28.10 -13.85
C PRO A 218 11.52 28.57 -13.47
N ALA A 219 10.63 28.66 -14.46
CA ALA A 219 9.22 28.86 -14.18
C ALA A 219 8.70 27.76 -13.25
N PHE A 220 7.81 28.13 -12.34
CA PHE A 220 7.10 27.14 -11.54
C PHE A 220 6.38 26.12 -12.44
N SER A 221 6.66 24.85 -12.21
CA SER A 221 6.14 23.71 -12.99
C SER A 221 5.40 22.69 -12.12
N GLY A 222 5.01 23.09 -10.90
CA GLY A 222 4.43 22.19 -9.92
C GLY A 222 5.45 21.66 -8.91
N LEU A 223 4.94 20.87 -7.97
CA LEU A 223 5.72 20.21 -6.92
C LEU A 223 5.29 18.75 -6.82
N THR A 224 6.25 17.87 -6.53
CA THR A 224 5.95 16.46 -6.26
C THR A 224 6.42 16.12 -4.86
N PHE A 225 5.50 15.66 -4.03
CA PHE A 225 5.81 15.10 -2.71
C PHE A 225 5.86 13.58 -2.84
N SER A 226 6.93 12.97 -2.35
CA SER A 226 7.08 11.51 -2.33
C SER A 226 7.49 11.04 -0.94
N ASP A 227 6.76 10.07 -0.41
CA ASP A 227 7.10 9.39 0.83
C ASP A 227 7.09 7.88 0.65
N THR A 228 8.06 7.22 1.26
CA THR A 228 8.16 5.77 1.33
C THR A 228 8.11 5.36 2.79
N ASN A 229 7.17 4.48 3.12
CA ASN A 229 7.14 3.83 4.43
C ASN A 229 7.41 2.34 4.27
N VAL A 230 8.07 1.80 5.28
CA VAL A 230 8.51 0.41 5.30
C VAL A 230 8.04 -0.23 6.58
N LEU A 231 7.41 -1.39 6.46
CA LEU A 231 7.02 -2.22 7.59
C LEU A 231 7.72 -3.56 7.47
N MET A 232 8.35 -3.98 8.57
CA MET A 232 8.80 -5.35 8.73
C MET A 232 7.63 -6.15 9.30
N ALA A 233 7.09 -7.04 8.49
CA ALA A 233 6.00 -7.93 8.87
C ALA A 233 6.46 -9.38 8.75
N ASN A 234 6.07 -10.21 9.71
CA ASN A 234 6.17 -11.65 9.55
C ASN A 234 4.95 -12.05 8.72
N THR A 235 5.10 -12.18 7.41
CA THR A 235 4.01 -12.37 6.44
C THR A 235 3.46 -13.79 6.46
N TRP A 236 3.18 -14.34 7.65
CA TRP A 236 2.29 -15.50 7.80
C TRP A 236 0.88 -14.99 7.50
N VAL A 237 0.57 -14.94 6.22
CA VAL A 237 -0.53 -14.14 5.67
C VAL A 237 -1.85 -14.54 6.33
N PRO A 238 -2.66 -13.58 6.81
CA PRO A 238 -3.98 -13.86 7.34
C PRO A 238 -4.98 -14.12 6.19
N ASP A 239 -4.76 -15.17 5.40
CA ASP A 239 -5.60 -15.48 4.23
C ASP A 239 -6.83 -16.35 4.58
N GLY A 240 -7.23 -16.33 5.85
CA GLY A 240 -8.36 -17.11 6.34
C GLY A 240 -8.11 -18.62 6.39
N THR A 241 -9.15 -19.37 6.74
CA THR A 241 -9.09 -20.81 7.02
C THR A 241 -8.71 -21.65 5.80
N ASP A 242 -9.19 -21.29 4.61
CA ASP A 242 -8.94 -22.07 3.39
C ASP A 242 -7.48 -21.99 2.93
N SER A 243 -6.87 -20.80 3.03
CA SER A 243 -5.46 -20.63 2.71
C SER A 243 -4.56 -21.35 3.71
N ASN A 244 -4.83 -21.20 5.02
CA ASN A 244 -4.12 -21.95 6.05
C ASN A 244 -4.21 -23.46 5.80
N LYS A 245 -5.41 -23.96 5.49
CA LYS A 245 -5.61 -25.37 5.15
C LYS A 245 -4.80 -25.79 3.92
N ALA A 246 -4.75 -24.96 2.89
CA ALA A 246 -3.98 -25.25 1.68
C ALA A 246 -2.48 -25.34 1.98
N VAL A 247 -1.94 -24.39 2.75
CA VAL A 247 -0.54 -24.38 3.22
C VAL A 247 -0.21 -25.65 4.01
N PHE A 248 -1.00 -25.95 5.04
CA PHE A 248 -0.74 -27.10 5.92
C PHE A 248 -0.97 -28.44 5.22
N SER A 249 -1.84 -28.51 4.20
CA SER A 249 -2.12 -29.77 3.51
C SER A 249 -0.86 -30.40 2.90
N GLN A 250 0.04 -29.62 2.27
CA GLN A 250 1.30 -30.13 1.69
C GLN A 250 2.32 -30.56 2.75
N ALA A 251 2.23 -30.01 3.96
CA ALA A 251 3.07 -30.43 5.07
C ALA A 251 2.62 -31.78 5.67
N VAL A 252 1.42 -32.26 5.32
CA VAL A 252 0.81 -33.49 5.85
C VAL A 252 0.76 -34.57 4.75
N PRO A 253 1.71 -35.53 4.73
CA PRO A 253 1.76 -36.58 3.72
C PRO A 253 0.47 -37.38 3.59
N ALA A 254 -0.13 -37.74 4.72
CA ALA A 254 -1.36 -38.52 4.75
C ALA A 254 -2.53 -37.84 4.02
N ALA A 255 -2.51 -36.51 3.89
CA ALA A 255 -3.54 -35.74 3.20
C ALA A 255 -3.41 -35.79 1.66
N ASN A 256 -2.22 -36.11 1.13
CA ASN A 256 -1.93 -36.07 -0.31
C ASN A 256 -1.68 -37.46 -0.90
N VAL A 257 -1.18 -38.39 -0.08
CA VAL A 257 -0.82 -39.74 -0.52
C VAL A 257 -1.31 -40.78 0.47
N VAL A 258 -1.63 -41.97 -0.07
CA VAL A 258 -1.89 -43.14 0.76
C VAL A 258 -0.57 -43.57 1.42
N LEU A 259 -0.46 -43.45 2.74
CA LEU A 259 0.72 -43.90 3.49
C LEU A 259 0.66 -45.38 3.86
N VAL A 260 -0.54 -45.87 4.18
CA VAL A 260 -0.78 -47.27 4.54
C VAL A 260 -1.84 -47.82 3.60
N GLN A 261 -1.55 -48.93 2.91
CA GLN A 261 -2.53 -49.53 2.01
C GLN A 261 -3.77 -50.01 2.79
N PRO A 262 -4.99 -49.67 2.33
CA PRO A 262 -6.23 -50.11 2.97
C PRO A 262 -6.34 -51.63 3.12
N SER A 263 -5.84 -52.39 2.14
CA SER A 263 -5.79 -53.85 2.18
C SER A 263 -5.05 -54.41 3.41
N GLY A 264 -4.04 -53.69 3.92
CA GLY A 264 -3.22 -54.13 5.05
C GLY A 264 -3.91 -53.98 6.41
N TYR A 265 -4.71 -52.93 6.62
CA TYR A 265 -5.34 -52.66 7.92
C TYR A 265 -6.84 -52.99 7.97
N LEU A 266 -7.55 -52.98 6.84
CA LEU A 266 -9.00 -53.31 6.82
C LEU A 266 -9.27 -54.76 7.22
N GLY A 267 -8.32 -55.67 7.01
CA GLY A 267 -8.40 -57.06 7.50
C GLY A 267 -8.40 -57.16 9.03
N LEU A 268 -7.83 -56.18 9.73
CA LEU A 268 -7.79 -56.12 11.20
C LEU A 268 -9.10 -55.63 11.82
N ARG A 269 -10.05 -55.14 11.00
CA ARG A 269 -11.37 -54.67 11.44
C ARG A 269 -12.13 -55.69 12.29
N LYS A 270 -11.91 -56.99 12.06
CA LYS A 270 -12.52 -58.07 12.85
C LYS A 270 -12.14 -58.00 14.33
N TYR A 271 -10.96 -57.45 14.64
CA TYR A 271 -10.40 -57.36 15.98
C TYR A 271 -10.48 -55.95 16.57
N ALA A 272 -10.55 -54.93 15.71
CA ALA A 272 -10.63 -53.51 16.06
C ALA A 272 -11.64 -52.79 15.15
N PRO A 273 -12.94 -52.78 15.49
CA PRO A 273 -13.98 -52.18 14.65
C PRO A 273 -13.81 -50.66 14.43
N GLU A 274 -13.14 -49.97 15.36
CA GLU A 274 -12.78 -48.54 15.28
C GLU A 274 -11.92 -48.18 14.05
N ILE A 275 -11.22 -49.17 13.46
CA ILE A 275 -10.47 -49.00 12.21
C ILE A 275 -11.36 -48.45 11.08
N SER A 276 -12.66 -48.78 11.10
CA SER A 276 -13.62 -48.29 10.10
C SER A 276 -13.91 -46.78 10.19
N SER A 277 -13.55 -46.15 11.32
CA SER A 277 -13.71 -44.70 11.55
C SER A 277 -12.43 -43.89 11.34
N LEU A 278 -11.30 -44.55 11.04
CA LEU A 278 -10.02 -43.88 10.84
C LEU A 278 -10.03 -43.08 9.53
N GLU A 279 -9.81 -41.78 9.64
CA GLU A 279 -9.72 -40.86 8.52
C GLU A 279 -8.27 -40.37 8.39
N PHE A 280 -7.44 -41.17 7.72
CA PHE A 280 -6.06 -40.78 7.45
C PHE A 280 -6.01 -39.49 6.61
N GLY A 281 -5.16 -38.55 7.00
CA GLY A 281 -4.91 -37.34 6.23
C GLY A 281 -5.98 -36.27 6.27
N ARG A 282 -6.99 -36.41 7.14
CA ARG A 282 -8.05 -35.41 7.23
C ARG A 282 -7.53 -34.13 7.91
N VAL A 283 -7.44 -33.05 7.13
CA VAL A 283 -7.14 -31.70 7.65
C VAL A 283 -8.45 -30.95 7.90
N ARG A 284 -8.74 -30.63 9.16
CA ARG A 284 -9.90 -29.84 9.60
C ARG A 284 -9.48 -28.73 10.54
N GLN A 285 -10.26 -27.66 10.56
CA GLN A 285 -10.16 -26.67 11.62
C GLN A 285 -10.41 -27.35 12.96
N ASP A 286 -9.61 -27.01 13.96
CA ASP A 286 -9.80 -27.54 15.31
C ASP A 286 -11.20 -27.17 15.82
N VAL A 287 -11.95 -28.18 16.25
CA VAL A 287 -13.29 -27.98 16.79
C VAL A 287 -13.10 -27.70 18.27
N VAL A 288 -13.04 -26.42 18.62
CA VAL A 288 -13.05 -26.02 20.04
C VAL A 288 -14.34 -26.56 20.65
N PRO A 289 -14.28 -27.45 21.65
CA PRO A 289 -15.48 -27.93 22.31
C PRO A 289 -16.28 -26.74 22.85
N PRO A 290 -17.63 -26.78 22.83
CA PRO A 290 -18.43 -25.79 23.54
C PRO A 290 -17.86 -25.61 24.95
N ASN A 291 -17.67 -24.35 25.33
CA ASN A 291 -17.01 -23.90 26.56
C ASN A 291 -17.20 -24.91 27.72
N ARG A 292 -16.11 -25.50 28.24
CA ARG A 292 -16.19 -26.41 29.42
C ARG A 292 -16.54 -25.67 30.72
N LEU A 293 -16.78 -24.36 30.65
CA LEU A 293 -17.14 -23.46 31.74
C LEU A 293 -18.44 -22.69 31.44
N SER A 294 -19.45 -23.35 30.87
CA SER A 294 -20.83 -22.96 31.18
C SER A 294 -21.21 -23.53 32.56
N PRO A 295 -21.79 -22.75 33.48
CA PRO A 295 -22.34 -23.28 34.72
C PRO A 295 -23.44 -24.31 34.48
#